data_AF-A0A0E0AT91-F1
#
_entry.id   AF-A0A0E0AT91-F1
#
_cell.length_a   1.000
_cell.length_b   1.000
_cell.length_c   1.000
_cell.angle_alpha   90.00
_cell.angle_beta   90.00
_cell.angle_gamma   90.00
#
_symmetry.space_group_name_H-M   'P 1'
#
loop_
_entity.id
_entity.type
_entity.pdbx_description
1 polymer ?
#
loop_
_entity_poly.entity_id
_entity_poly.type
_entity_poly.pdbx_seq_one_letter_code
_entity_poly.pdbx_strand_id
1 'polypeptide(L)'
;MALYELAVFDPSDPVLDPMWRQGMFVIPFMTRLGITNSWGGWSVSEGTATNPGIRSYEGVAGAHIVFSGLCFLAAIWHWVYWDLEIFCDERTGKPSLDLPKIFRIHLFLTGVACFVFGAFHVTGLYGLGIRHHYLHIDIPNFTDWCRKATITGTSEAIQAAESMITQRMEIVKLGEKKSDAKLREDGDCLF
;
A
#
# COMPACT_ATOMS: atom_id res chain seq x y z
N MET A 1 -11.92 14.51 -3.28
CA MET A 1 -11.74 14.36 -1.83
C MET A 1 -10.44 15.01 -1.34
N ALA A 2 -9.27 14.59 -1.81
CA ALA A 2 -7.98 15.12 -1.35
C ALA A 2 -7.87 16.66 -1.37
N LEU A 3 -8.26 17.31 -2.48
CA LEU A 3 -8.26 18.78 -2.56
C LEU A 3 -9.20 19.46 -1.56
N TYR A 4 -10.34 18.82 -1.26
CA TYR A 4 -11.29 19.34 -0.27
C TYR A 4 -10.69 19.28 1.14
N GLU A 5 -10.13 18.12 1.52
CA GLU A 5 -9.46 17.97 2.81
C GLU A 5 -8.29 18.96 2.95
N LEU A 6 -7.47 19.13 1.91
CA LEU A 6 -6.37 20.11 1.93
C LEU A 6 -6.83 21.56 2.08
N ALA A 7 -8.04 21.90 1.62
CA ALA A 7 -8.57 23.26 1.73
C ALA A 7 -9.10 23.59 3.15
N VAL A 8 -9.47 22.58 3.93
CA VAL A 8 -10.05 22.75 5.28
C VAL A 8 -9.13 22.30 6.40
N PHE A 9 -8.07 21.56 6.08
CA PHE A 9 -7.11 21.02 7.06
C PHE A 9 -6.29 22.12 7.71
N ASP A 10 -6.21 22.12 9.04
CA ASP A 10 -5.35 23.02 9.82
C ASP A 10 -4.09 22.26 10.30
N PRO A 11 -2.90 22.58 9.77
CA PRO A 11 -1.65 21.92 10.17
C PRO A 11 -1.00 22.52 11.43
N SER A 12 -1.61 23.51 12.10
CA SER A 12 -0.93 24.34 13.11
C SER A 12 -0.60 23.62 14.42
N ASP A 13 -1.45 22.69 14.88
CA ASP A 13 -1.25 21.97 16.14
C ASP A 13 -1.39 20.45 15.96
N PRO A 14 -0.31 19.73 15.60
CA PRO A 14 -0.35 18.29 15.40
C PRO A 14 -0.51 17.49 16.71
N VAL A 15 -0.38 18.13 17.89
CA VAL A 15 -0.46 17.45 19.20
C VAL A 15 -1.90 17.46 19.72
N LEU A 16 -2.52 18.64 19.77
CA LEU A 16 -3.87 18.80 20.34
C LEU A 16 -4.98 18.74 19.29
N ASP A 17 -4.66 19.05 18.03
CA ASP A 17 -5.61 18.96 16.92
C ASP A 17 -5.08 18.16 15.71
N PRO A 18 -4.75 16.87 15.89
CA PRO A 18 -4.30 16.00 14.80
C PRO A 18 -5.40 15.72 13.77
N MET A 19 -5.00 15.27 12.58
CA MET A 19 -5.85 14.93 11.43
C MET A 19 -7.14 14.16 11.74
N TRP A 20 -7.10 13.23 12.70
CA TRP A 20 -8.26 12.41 13.07
C TRP A 20 -9.31 13.18 13.90
N ARG A 21 -8.94 14.28 14.58
CA ARG A 21 -9.89 15.18 15.25
C ARG A 21 -10.61 16.09 14.27
N GLN A 22 -9.92 16.50 13.22
CA GLN A 22 -10.47 17.36 12.17
C GLN A 22 -11.35 16.60 11.16
N GLY A 23 -11.52 15.27 11.31
CA GLY A 23 -12.35 14.46 10.42
C GLY A 23 -11.73 14.20 9.05
N MET A 24 -10.40 14.26 8.93
CA MET A 24 -9.70 13.96 7.67
C MET A 24 -9.73 12.47 7.37
N PHE A 25 -10.13 12.09 6.16
CA PHE A 25 -10.25 10.69 5.74
C PHE A 25 -9.11 10.26 4.83
N VAL A 26 -8.81 11.00 3.76
CA VAL A 26 -7.80 10.62 2.76
C VAL A 26 -6.37 11.06 3.09
N ILE A 27 -6.19 12.15 3.84
CA ILE A 27 -4.86 12.60 4.30
C ILE A 27 -4.12 11.51 5.10
N PRO A 28 -4.75 10.78 6.04
CA PRO A 28 -4.12 9.64 6.72
C PRO A 28 -3.59 8.55 5.77
N PHE A 29 -4.32 8.22 4.70
CA PHE A 29 -3.90 7.19 3.75
C PHE A 29 -2.70 7.63 2.91
N MET A 30 -2.70 8.87 2.41
CA MET A 30 -1.54 9.44 1.70
C MET A 30 -0.31 9.47 2.61
N THR A 31 -0.55 9.85 3.86
CA THR A 31 0.47 9.97 4.90
C THR A 31 1.10 8.64 5.30
N ARG A 32 0.31 7.57 5.30
CA ARG A 32 0.80 6.20 5.57
C ARG A 32 1.82 5.73 4.53
N LEU A 33 1.68 6.15 3.27
CA LEU A 33 2.55 5.79 2.16
C LEU A 33 3.72 6.77 1.95
N GLY A 34 4.02 7.59 2.96
CA GLY A 34 5.20 8.45 2.98
C GLY A 34 5.01 9.87 2.41
N ILE A 35 3.80 10.27 2.02
CA ILE A 35 3.52 11.66 1.62
C ILE A 35 3.29 12.50 2.87
N THR A 36 4.22 13.38 3.21
CA THR A 36 4.15 14.17 4.45
C THR A 36 4.18 15.67 4.25
N ASN A 37 4.42 16.15 3.04
CA ASN A 37 4.73 17.55 2.74
C ASN A 37 3.68 18.17 1.82
N SER A 38 3.39 19.46 2.04
CA SER A 38 2.51 20.27 1.21
C SER A 38 3.28 21.40 0.53
N TRP A 39 2.85 21.80 -0.67
CA TRP A 39 3.31 23.03 -1.34
C TRP A 39 3.04 24.31 -0.53
N GLY A 40 2.13 24.25 0.44
CA GLY A 40 1.90 25.31 1.44
C GLY A 40 3.00 25.42 2.51
N GLY A 41 4.09 24.65 2.41
CA GLY A 41 5.26 24.78 3.30
C GLY A 41 5.14 24.07 4.64
N TRP A 42 4.01 23.41 4.91
CA TRP A 42 3.79 22.60 6.12
C TRP A 42 4.09 21.12 5.88
N SER A 43 4.41 20.41 6.97
CA SER A 43 4.53 18.95 6.98
C SER A 43 3.86 18.36 8.21
N VAL A 44 3.38 17.11 8.10
CA VAL A 44 2.67 16.42 9.20
C VAL A 44 3.65 15.88 10.27
N SER A 45 4.95 15.82 10.00
CA SER A 45 5.94 15.19 10.90
C SER A 45 6.78 16.19 11.70
N GLU A 46 6.23 17.38 11.96
CA GLU A 46 6.88 18.46 12.70
C GLU A 46 8.16 18.96 12.00
N GLY A 47 7.98 19.87 11.04
CA GLY A 47 9.06 20.51 10.29
C GLY A 47 8.51 21.40 9.16
N THR A 48 9.17 22.52 8.87
CA THR A 48 8.89 23.33 7.68
C THR A 48 9.37 22.59 6.43
N ALA A 49 8.45 22.32 5.50
CA ALA A 49 8.78 21.65 4.25
C ALA A 49 9.44 22.67 3.29
N THR A 50 10.75 22.57 3.12
CA THR A 50 11.46 23.32 2.07
C THR A 50 11.45 22.49 0.78
N ASN A 51 10.70 22.97 -0.21
CA ASN A 51 10.57 22.40 -1.56
C ASN A 51 10.08 20.92 -1.60
N PRO A 52 8.76 20.69 -1.42
CA PRO A 52 8.16 19.34 -1.40
C PRO A 52 8.29 18.55 -2.71
N GLY A 53 8.64 19.23 -3.81
CA GLY A 53 8.71 18.65 -5.15
C GLY A 53 7.35 18.11 -5.63
N ILE A 54 7.40 17.16 -6.56
CA ILE A 54 6.20 16.54 -7.18
C ILE A 54 5.46 15.61 -6.20
N ARG A 55 6.13 15.14 -5.14
CA ARG A 55 5.61 14.15 -4.18
C ARG A 55 4.96 14.82 -2.96
N SER A 56 4.09 15.79 -3.20
CA SER A 56 3.28 16.47 -2.18
C SER A 56 1.84 15.98 -2.18
N TYR A 57 1.06 16.36 -1.16
CA TYR A 57 -0.39 16.10 -1.14
C TYR A 57 -1.10 16.68 -2.37
N GLU A 58 -0.72 17.90 -2.79
CA GLU A 58 -1.25 18.55 -3.98
C GLU A 58 -0.83 17.82 -5.26
N GLY A 59 0.43 17.36 -5.31
CA GLY A 59 0.95 16.59 -6.45
C GLY A 59 0.18 15.27 -6.65
N VAL A 60 -0.11 14.55 -5.56
CA VAL A 60 -0.95 13.34 -5.59
C VAL A 60 -2.36 13.68 -6.08
N ALA A 61 -2.97 14.74 -5.55
CA ALA A 61 -4.31 15.17 -5.95
C ALA A 61 -4.36 15.56 -7.44
N GLY A 62 -3.36 16.32 -7.92
CA GLY A 62 -3.24 16.71 -9.32
C GLY A 62 -3.04 15.52 -10.26
N ALA A 63 -2.17 14.57 -9.88
CA ALA A 63 -1.94 13.35 -10.66
C ALA A 63 -3.23 12.53 -10.84
N HIS A 64 -4.06 12.41 -9.79
CA HIS A 64 -5.34 11.70 -9.87
C HIS A 64 -6.35 12.42 -10.78
N ILE A 65 -6.37 13.75 -10.80
CA ILE A 65 -7.25 14.52 -11.70
C ILE A 65 -6.84 14.32 -13.16
N VAL A 66 -5.54 14.45 -13.46
CA VAL A 66 -5.02 14.23 -14.82
C VAL A 66 -5.29 12.79 -15.26
N PHE A 67 -4.99 11.82 -14.41
CA PHE A 67 -5.26 10.41 -14.69
C PHE A 67 -6.75 10.14 -14.93
N SER A 68 -7.64 10.71 -14.12
CA SER A 68 -9.09 10.61 -14.31
C SER A 68 -9.53 11.18 -15.66
N GLY A 69 -8.97 12.31 -16.10
CA GLY A 69 -9.25 12.88 -17.42
C GLY A 69 -8.78 11.98 -18.58
N LEU A 70 -7.58 11.40 -18.46
CA LEU A 70 -7.05 10.45 -19.46
C LEU A 70 -7.91 9.17 -19.54
N CYS A 71 -8.30 8.60 -18.39
CA CYS A 71 -9.19 7.45 -18.34
C CYS A 71 -10.57 7.75 -18.92
N PHE A 72 -11.10 8.97 -18.71
CA PHE A 72 -12.38 9.39 -19.29
C PHE A 72 -12.32 9.45 -20.83
N LEU A 73 -11.25 10.01 -21.40
CA LEU A 73 -11.04 10.01 -22.85
C LEU A 73 -10.87 8.59 -23.41
N ALA A 74 -10.12 7.73 -22.73
CA ALA A 74 -9.97 6.34 -23.11
C ALA A 74 -11.30 5.57 -23.07
N ALA A 75 -12.16 5.85 -22.09
CA ALA A 75 -13.49 5.27 -22.00
C ALA A 75 -14.40 5.69 -23.17
N ILE A 76 -14.37 6.97 -23.57
CA ILE A 76 -15.08 7.45 -24.77
C ILE A 76 -14.57 6.72 -26.01
N TRP A 77 -13.25 6.61 -26.17
CA TRP A 77 -12.66 5.92 -27.32
C TRP A 77 -13.11 4.46 -27.40
N HIS A 78 -13.01 3.71 -26.29
CA HIS A 78 -13.44 2.31 -26.23
C HIS A 78 -14.95 2.12 -26.43
N TRP A 79 -15.76 3.10 -26.03
CA TRP A 79 -17.20 3.07 -26.27
C TRP A 79 -17.55 3.27 -27.75
N VAL A 80 -16.89 4.22 -28.41
CA VAL A 80 -17.10 4.50 -29.84
C VAL A 80 -16.57 3.36 -30.70
N TYR A 81 -15.38 2.86 -30.39
CA TYR A 81 -14.74 1.74 -31.06
C TYR A 81 -14.90 0.46 -30.24
N TRP A 82 -16.15 0.01 -30.08
CA TRP A 82 -16.46 -1.22 -29.34
C TRP A 82 -16.32 -2.48 -30.20
N ASP A 83 -16.61 -2.37 -31.51
CA ASP A 83 -16.63 -3.49 -32.46
C ASP A 83 -15.24 -3.75 -33.07
N LEU A 84 -14.30 -4.16 -32.22
CA LEU A 84 -12.97 -4.61 -32.67
C LEU A 84 -12.94 -6.11 -32.89
N GLU A 85 -12.24 -6.53 -33.94
CA GLU A 85 -12.02 -7.94 -34.27
C GLU A 85 -11.38 -8.75 -33.13
N ILE A 86 -10.62 -8.10 -32.23
CA ILE A 86 -10.02 -8.76 -31.05
C ILE A 86 -11.06 -9.33 -30.07
N PHE A 87 -12.28 -8.80 -30.08
CA PHE A 87 -13.36 -9.30 -29.23
C PHE A 87 -14.18 -10.39 -29.92
N CYS A 88 -13.97 -10.61 -31.21
CA CYS A 88 -14.69 -11.58 -32.02
C CYS A 88 -13.84 -12.85 -32.24
N ASP A 89 -14.48 -14.00 -32.16
CA ASP A 89 -13.87 -15.27 -32.56
C ASP A 89 -13.76 -15.33 -34.09
N GLU A 90 -12.55 -15.50 -34.61
CA GLU A 90 -12.24 -15.59 -36.04
C GLU A 90 -13.03 -16.69 -36.76
N ARG A 91 -13.40 -17.76 -36.03
CA ARG A 91 -14.13 -18.90 -36.60
C ARG A 91 -15.65 -18.71 -36.60
N THR A 92 -16.20 -17.96 -35.65
CA THR A 92 -17.67 -17.85 -35.47
C THR A 92 -18.22 -16.44 -35.67
N GLY A 93 -17.37 -15.42 -35.73
CA GLY A 93 -17.75 -14.01 -35.84
C GLY A 93 -18.54 -13.49 -34.63
N LYS A 94 -18.56 -14.25 -33.53
CA LYS A 94 -19.28 -13.91 -32.30
C LYS A 94 -18.33 -13.35 -31.26
N PRO A 95 -18.81 -12.45 -30.39
CA PRO A 95 -18.00 -11.97 -29.29
C PRO A 95 -17.63 -13.12 -28.35
N SER A 96 -16.34 -13.31 -28.11
CA SER A 96 -15.82 -14.36 -27.21
C SER A 96 -14.66 -13.82 -26.38
N LEU A 97 -14.63 -14.20 -25.10
CA LEU A 97 -13.58 -13.82 -24.17
C LEU A 97 -13.09 -15.06 -23.43
N ASP A 98 -11.79 -15.32 -23.54
CA ASP A 98 -11.14 -16.42 -22.81
C ASP A 98 -10.94 -16.05 -21.33
N LEU A 99 -11.99 -16.15 -20.51
CA LEU A 99 -11.96 -15.78 -19.09
C LEU A 99 -10.80 -16.43 -18.31
N PRO A 100 -10.49 -17.74 -18.45
CA PRO A 100 -9.36 -18.33 -17.72
C PRO A 100 -8.01 -17.71 -18.09
N LYS A 101 -7.84 -17.33 -19.36
CA LYS A 101 -6.62 -16.68 -19.85
C LYS A 101 -6.51 -15.26 -19.30
N ILE A 102 -7.62 -14.51 -19.29
CA ILE A 102 -7.71 -13.16 -18.73
C ILE A 102 -7.40 -13.18 -17.23
N PHE A 103 -8.01 -14.10 -16.48
CA PHE A 103 -7.78 -14.26 -15.05
C PHE A 103 -6.30 -14.51 -14.74
N ARG A 104 -5.66 -15.40 -15.50
CA ARG A 104 -4.23 -15.69 -15.36
C ARG A 104 -3.35 -14.45 -15.59
N ILE A 105 -3.66 -13.64 -16.59
CA ILE A 105 -2.89 -12.42 -16.89
C ILE A 105 -3.04 -11.40 -15.76
N HIS A 106 -4.26 -11.16 -15.27
CA HIS A 106 -4.50 -10.22 -14.18
C HIS A 106 -3.85 -10.66 -12.86
N LEU A 107 -3.93 -11.95 -12.53
CA LEU A 107 -3.31 -12.50 -11.33
C LEU A 107 -1.78 -12.40 -11.39
N PHE A 108 -1.19 -12.68 -12.55
CA PHE A 108 0.25 -12.53 -12.75
C PHE A 108 0.70 -11.07 -12.58
N LEU A 109 0.01 -10.12 -13.21
CA LEU A 109 0.31 -8.68 -13.08
C LEU A 109 0.13 -8.17 -11.64
N THR A 110 -0.91 -8.63 -10.94
CA THR A 110 -1.15 -8.27 -9.53
C THR A 110 -0.07 -8.84 -8.62
N GLY A 111 0.41 -10.06 -8.88
CA GLY A 111 1.52 -10.67 -8.17
C GLY A 111 2.82 -9.88 -8.35
N VAL A 112 3.17 -9.52 -9.59
CA VAL A 112 4.35 -8.69 -9.89
C VAL A 112 4.24 -7.31 -9.23
N ALA A 113 3.08 -6.65 -9.33
CA ALA A 113 2.85 -5.35 -8.72
C ALA A 113 2.99 -5.39 -7.20
N CYS A 114 2.42 -6.42 -6.55
CA CYS A 114 2.53 -6.63 -5.10
C CYS A 114 3.99 -6.84 -4.67
N PHE A 115 4.73 -7.68 -5.40
CA PHE A 115 6.14 -7.92 -5.13
C PHE A 115 6.98 -6.64 -5.25
N VAL A 116 6.81 -5.88 -6.34
CA VAL A 116 7.52 -4.61 -6.57
C VAL A 116 7.19 -3.59 -5.47
N PHE A 117 5.92 -3.47 -5.08
CA PHE A 117 5.52 -2.59 -3.98
C PHE A 117 6.21 -2.98 -2.67
N GLY A 118 6.20 -4.26 -2.30
CA GLY A 118 6.89 -4.75 -1.09
C GLY A 118 8.41 -4.55 -1.16
N ALA A 119 9.04 -4.98 -2.24
CA ALA A 119 10.50 -5.02 -2.39
C ALA A 119 11.15 -3.64 -2.52
N PHE A 120 10.46 -2.65 -3.08
CA PHE A 120 11.04 -1.33 -3.36
C PHE A 120 10.40 -0.17 -2.59
N HIS A 121 9.07 -0.19 -2.42
CA HIS A 121 8.36 0.91 -1.75
C HIS A 121 8.35 0.74 -0.24
N VAL A 122 8.00 -0.45 0.27
CA VAL A 122 7.92 -0.71 1.72
C VAL A 122 9.31 -0.73 2.37
N THR A 123 10.31 -1.30 1.70
CA THR A 123 11.71 -1.35 2.17
C THR A 123 12.43 -0.01 2.15
N GLY A 124 11.91 1.00 1.45
CA GLY A 124 12.58 2.28 1.26
C GLY A 124 13.79 2.24 0.31
N LEU A 125 14.02 1.15 -0.43
CA LEU A 125 15.14 1.01 -1.38
C LEU A 125 15.06 2.02 -2.54
N TYR A 126 13.85 2.26 -3.07
CA TYR A 126 13.58 3.26 -4.12
C TYR A 126 12.31 4.10 -3.84
N GLY A 127 11.59 3.82 -2.75
CA GLY A 127 10.38 4.54 -2.32
C GLY A 127 10.57 5.31 -1.01
N LEU A 128 9.53 6.08 -0.62
CA LEU A 128 9.53 6.87 0.62
C LEU A 128 9.38 6.03 1.90
N GLY A 129 9.17 4.72 1.77
CA GLY A 129 8.85 3.84 2.89
C GLY A 129 7.41 4.01 3.35
N ILE A 130 6.98 3.13 4.26
CA ILE A 130 5.73 3.32 5.02
C ILE A 130 6.07 4.16 6.25
N ARG A 131 5.21 5.14 6.59
CA ARG A 131 5.37 5.91 7.84
C ARG A 131 5.28 4.96 9.04
N HIS A 132 6.37 4.87 9.79
CA HIS A 132 6.41 4.20 11.09
C HIS A 132 6.10 5.19 12.22
N HIS A 133 5.00 5.00 12.94
CA HIS A 133 4.77 5.65 14.23
C HIS A 133 5.57 4.87 15.29
N TYR A 134 6.76 5.36 15.63
CA TYR A 134 7.53 4.95 16.82
C TYR A 134 7.60 3.44 17.09
N LEU A 135 8.08 2.68 16.11
CA LEU A 135 8.81 1.46 16.40
C LEU A 135 9.87 1.37 15.32
N HIS A 136 11.13 1.50 15.72
CA HIS A 136 12.29 1.12 14.92
C HIS A 136 12.20 -0.39 14.70
N ILE A 137 11.27 -0.83 13.86
CA ILE A 137 11.45 -2.09 13.16
C ILE A 137 12.47 -1.71 12.11
N ASP A 138 13.75 -1.75 12.49
CA ASP A 138 14.72 -2.24 11.53
C ASP A 138 14.07 -3.50 10.96
N ILE A 139 13.81 -3.49 9.67
CA ILE A 139 13.48 -4.72 8.95
C ILE A 139 14.82 -5.22 8.42
N PRO A 140 15.78 -5.71 9.26
CA PRO A 140 16.95 -6.35 8.71
C PRO A 140 16.49 -7.61 7.97
N ASN A 141 15.41 -8.26 8.43
CA ASN A 141 15.02 -9.57 7.93
C ASN A 141 14.49 -9.58 6.49
N PHE A 142 13.66 -8.63 6.07
CA PHE A 142 13.16 -8.62 4.68
C PHE A 142 14.19 -8.04 3.70
N THR A 143 14.93 -7.01 4.10
CA THR A 143 15.96 -6.41 3.26
C THR A 143 17.16 -7.35 3.08
N ASP A 144 17.54 -8.09 4.12
CA ASP A 144 18.56 -9.14 4.09
C ASP A 144 18.04 -10.40 3.36
N TRP A 145 16.73 -10.71 3.46
CA TRP A 145 16.09 -11.75 2.65
C TRP A 145 16.05 -11.39 1.15
N CYS A 146 15.68 -10.17 0.78
CA CYS A 146 15.73 -9.70 -0.61
C CYS A 146 17.17 -9.70 -1.16
N ARG A 147 18.15 -9.31 -0.34
CA ARG A 147 19.57 -9.37 -0.68
C ARG A 147 20.03 -10.83 -0.90
N LYS A 148 19.68 -11.75 -0.01
CA LYS A 148 19.95 -13.19 -0.17
C LYS A 148 19.26 -13.78 -1.39
N ALA A 149 17.97 -13.50 -1.60
CA ALA A 149 17.20 -14.00 -2.73
C ALA A 149 17.74 -13.52 -4.09
N THR A 150 18.33 -12.31 -4.14
CA THR A 150 19.01 -11.79 -5.33
C THR A 150 20.35 -12.48 -5.59
N ILE A 151 21.01 -13.01 -4.55
CA ILE A 151 22.34 -13.64 -4.64
C ILE A 151 22.26 -15.16 -4.83
N THR A 152 21.31 -15.89 -4.22
CA THR A 152 21.34 -17.36 -4.14
C THR A 152 20.31 -18.11 -4.99
N GLY A 153 19.40 -17.42 -5.68
CA GLY A 153 18.43 -18.08 -6.55
C GLY A 153 17.26 -18.75 -5.79
N THR A 154 16.19 -19.04 -6.52
CA THR A 154 14.81 -19.15 -6.04
C THR A 154 14.48 -20.30 -5.07
N SER A 155 15.33 -21.33 -4.92
CA SER A 155 15.02 -22.52 -4.11
C SER A 155 15.22 -22.32 -2.61
N GLU A 156 16.24 -21.56 -2.18
CA GLU A 156 16.49 -21.31 -0.75
C GLU A 156 15.57 -20.23 -0.19
N ALA A 157 15.11 -19.30 -1.03
CA ALA A 157 14.14 -18.26 -0.67
C ALA A 157 12.78 -18.84 -0.25
N ILE A 158 12.37 -19.97 -0.87
CA ILE A 158 11.13 -20.69 -0.55
C ILE A 158 11.26 -21.40 0.81
N GLN A 159 12.36 -22.10 1.07
CA GLN A 159 12.61 -22.75 2.37
C GLN A 159 12.75 -21.73 3.52
N ALA A 160 13.33 -20.56 3.26
CA ALA A 160 13.39 -19.48 4.23
C ALA A 160 12.02 -18.84 4.50
N ALA A 161 11.14 -18.75 3.49
CA ALA A 161 9.78 -18.27 3.67
C ALA A 161 8.93 -19.24 4.51
N GLU A 162 9.08 -20.55 4.30
CA GLU A 162 8.41 -21.58 5.10
C GLU A 162 8.84 -21.52 6.58
N SER A 163 10.14 -21.40 6.86
CA SER A 163 10.63 -21.33 8.24
C SER A 163 10.17 -20.06 8.98
N MET A 164 10.08 -18.92 8.28
CA MET A 164 9.57 -17.66 8.84
C MET A 164 8.07 -17.72 9.15
N ILE A 165 7.28 -18.41 8.31
CA ILE A 165 5.84 -18.63 8.55
C ILE A 165 5.64 -19.53 9.77
N THR A 166 6.41 -20.62 9.89
CA THR A 166 6.37 -21.51 11.05
C THR A 166 6.75 -20.79 12.34
N GLN A 167 7.80 -19.96 12.31
CA GLN A 167 8.24 -19.20 13.49
C GLN A 167 7.21 -18.14 13.92
N ARG A 168 6.54 -17.48 12.97
CA ARG A 168 5.44 -16.56 13.30
C ARG A 168 4.22 -17.27 13.86
N MET A 169 3.88 -18.47 13.37
CA MET A 169 2.81 -19.28 13.95
C MET A 169 3.11 -19.69 15.39
N GLU A 170 4.36 -19.99 15.75
CA GLU A 170 4.74 -20.28 17.13
C GLU A 170 4.63 -19.05 18.05
N ILE A 171 5.03 -17.87 17.57
CA ILE A 171 4.90 -16.62 18.33
C ILE A 171 3.42 -16.30 18.59
N VAL A 172 2.54 -16.54 17.62
CA VAL A 172 1.08 -16.38 17.80
C VAL A 172 0.53 -17.37 18.84
N LYS A 173 0.94 -18.65 18.79
CA LYS A 173 0.54 -19.65 19.79
C LYS A 173 1.05 -19.33 21.20
N LEU A 174 2.26 -18.76 21.32
CA LEU A 174 2.81 -18.27 22.59
C LEU A 174 2.03 -17.05 23.10
N GLY A 175 1.55 -16.19 22.21
CA GLY A 175 0.64 -15.09 22.53
C GLY A 175 -0.72 -15.57 23.06
N GLU A 176 -1.33 -16.56 22.41
CA GLU A 176 -2.59 -17.18 22.86
C GLU A 176 -2.45 -17.87 24.22
N LYS A 177 -1.38 -18.65 24.44
CA LYS A 177 -1.12 -19.28 25.75
C LYS A 177 -0.94 -18.26 26.88
N LYS A 178 -0.36 -17.10 26.59
CA LYS A 178 -0.15 -16.03 27.57
C LYS A 178 -1.44 -15.25 27.86
N SER A 179 -2.33 -15.15 26.87
CA SER A 179 -3.70 -14.63 27.00
C SER A 179 -4.56 -15.54 27.88
N ASP A 180 -4.53 -16.86 27.64
CA ASP A 180 -5.31 -17.84 28.40
C ASP A 180 -4.84 -17.98 29.85
N ALA A 181 -3.52 -17.87 30.09
CA ALA A 181 -2.97 -17.84 31.45
C ALA A 181 -3.43 -16.61 32.25
N LYS A 182 -3.56 -15.46 31.59
CA LYS A 182 -4.02 -14.21 32.19
C LYS A 182 -5.51 -14.24 32.53
N LEU A 183 -6.35 -14.78 31.64
CA LEU A 183 -7.79 -14.99 31.90
C LEU A 183 -8.06 -15.96 33.06
N ARG A 184 -7.15 -16.91 33.30
CA ARG A 184 -7.26 -17.88 34.40
C ARG A 184 -6.82 -17.29 35.76
N GLU A 185 -5.82 -16.40 35.79
CA GLU A 185 -5.47 -15.66 37.02
C GLU A 185 -6.56 -14.65 37.41
N ASP A 186 -7.16 -13.95 36.44
CA ASP A 186 -8.22 -12.97 36.71
C ASP A 186 -9.56 -13.65 37.13
N GLY A 187 -9.75 -14.93 36.79
CA GLY A 187 -10.92 -15.74 37.19
C GLY A 187 -10.85 -16.33 38.60
N ASP A 188 -9.65 -16.54 39.15
CA ASP A 188 -9.43 -17.07 40.51
C ASP A 188 -9.52 -15.97 41.60
N CYS A 189 -9.66 -14.69 41.22
CA CYS A 189 -9.88 -13.55 42.14
C CYS A 189 -11.37 -13.20 42.38
N LEU A 190 -12.31 -14.00 41.86
CA LEU A 190 -13.75 -13.84 42.07
C LEU A 190 -14.36 -15.07 42.76
N PHE A 191 -13.89 -15.42 43.95
CA PHE A 191 -14.63 -16.16 44.98
C PHE A 191 -14.15 -15.76 46.38
#